data_AF-A0A1N6EEW8-F1
#
_entry.id   AF-A0A1N6EEW8-F1
#
_cell.length_a   1.000
_cell.length_b   1.000
_cell.length_c   1.000
_cell.angle_alpha   90.00
_cell.angle_beta   90.00
_cell.angle_gamma   90.00
#
_symmetry.space_group_name_H-M   'P 1'
#
loop_
_entity.id
_entity.type
_entity.pdbx_description
1 polymer ?
#
loop_
_entity_poly.entity_id
_entity_poly.type
_entity_poly.pdbx_seq_one_letter_code
_entity_poly.pdbx_strand_id
1 'polypeptide(L)'
;MHSKVIFRIFSSLALLGLTVLFPLTSGELKAQNSGDFPDTRINYIQYNRLSFRNLEEETHEEEGLKAEKLKIEPLTMIEENVARNLNSHWTWPEYTLDMIDSYSPFLFRTKKSAALEEVKVLLQINSKGRLSGFEILGEVDHGLKERLDHMLRKLPDCKPVPGYAYYNPEVFELTIRK
;
A
#
# COMPACT_ATOMS: atom_id res chain seq x y z
N MET A 1 55.26 -13.79 41.10
CA MET A 1 54.97 -15.21 41.44
C MET A 1 55.16 -15.42 42.95
N HIS A 2 54.69 -16.55 43.50
CA HIS A 2 54.38 -16.82 44.93
C HIS A 2 53.03 -16.19 45.36
N SER A 3 51.96 -16.87 45.85
CA SER A 3 51.74 -18.13 46.62
C SER A 3 51.90 -17.94 48.13
N LYS A 4 50.98 -18.31 49.07
CA LYS A 4 49.67 -19.03 49.10
C LYS A 4 48.61 -18.15 49.83
N VAL A 5 47.27 -18.28 49.77
CA VAL A 5 46.29 -19.38 50.02
C VAL A 5 46.25 -19.94 51.46
N ILE A 6 45.29 -19.47 52.28
CA ILE A 6 44.76 -19.95 53.60
C ILE A 6 43.79 -18.82 54.07
N PHE A 7 42.63 -18.96 54.75
CA PHE A 7 41.69 -20.05 55.14
C PHE A 7 40.25 -19.48 54.97
N ARG A 8 39.08 -20.15 54.90
CA ARG A 8 38.52 -21.50 55.17
C ARG A 8 37.71 -21.75 56.48
N ILE A 9 36.38 -21.62 56.32
CA ILE A 9 35.24 -22.35 56.95
C ILE A 9 34.74 -21.91 58.37
N PHE A 10 33.41 -22.04 58.54
CA PHE A 10 32.56 -22.01 59.75
C PHE A 10 32.18 -20.63 60.33
N SER A 11 30.93 -20.38 60.78
CA SER A 11 29.70 -21.23 60.80
C SER A 11 28.39 -20.41 60.87
N SER A 12 27.27 -21.13 60.73
CA SER A 12 25.86 -20.78 60.98
C SER A 12 25.58 -20.08 62.35
N LEU A 13 24.38 -19.54 62.67
CA LEU A 13 23.02 -19.91 62.25
C LEU A 13 21.98 -18.76 62.47
N ALA A 14 20.86 -18.84 61.74
CA ALA A 14 19.53 -18.19 61.88
C ALA A 14 19.25 -17.09 62.94
N LEU A 15 18.42 -16.12 62.51
CA LEU A 15 17.21 -15.75 63.25
C LEU A 15 16.01 -15.62 62.29
N LEU A 16 14.79 -15.84 62.80
CA LEU A 16 13.52 -15.89 62.05
C LEU A 16 12.58 -14.75 62.50
N GLY A 17 11.64 -14.37 61.62
CA GLY A 17 10.57 -13.38 61.86
C GLY A 17 10.87 -12.02 61.21
N LEU A 18 9.88 -11.25 60.73
CA LEU A 18 8.42 -11.33 60.95
C LEU A 18 7.63 -10.89 59.69
N THR A 19 6.39 -11.37 59.52
CA THR A 19 5.55 -11.08 58.33
C THR A 19 4.53 -9.97 58.55
N VAL A 20 4.50 -8.96 57.66
CA VAL A 20 3.41 -7.97 57.47
C VAL A 20 3.30 -7.76 55.95
N LEU A 21 2.35 -8.36 55.24
CA LEU A 21 0.92 -8.03 55.09
C LEU A 21 0.63 -6.77 54.25
N PHE A 22 0.52 -6.98 52.93
CA PHE A 22 -0.42 -6.30 52.00
C PHE A 22 -0.18 -4.81 51.66
N PRO A 23 -0.82 -4.27 50.58
CA PRO A 23 -1.82 -4.87 49.69
C PRO A 23 -1.37 -5.18 48.24
N LEU A 24 -2.15 -6.01 47.56
CA LEU A 24 -2.18 -5.99 46.09
C LEU A 24 -2.88 -4.70 45.66
N THR A 25 -2.15 -3.77 45.06
CA THR A 25 -2.77 -2.85 44.10
C THR A 25 -2.90 -3.59 42.78
N SER A 26 -4.08 -4.17 42.53
CA SER A 26 -4.47 -4.64 41.20
C SER A 26 -4.57 -3.41 40.28
N GLY A 27 -3.45 -3.03 39.67
CA GLY A 27 -3.44 -2.06 38.60
C GLY A 27 -4.29 -2.62 37.47
N GLU A 28 -5.51 -2.08 37.32
CA GLU A 28 -6.37 -2.42 36.20
C GLU A 28 -5.58 -2.18 34.91
N LEU A 29 -5.27 -3.25 34.20
CA LEU A 29 -5.04 -3.16 32.76
C LEU A 29 -6.37 -2.74 32.15
N LYS A 30 -6.64 -1.44 32.16
CA LYS A 30 -7.65 -0.83 31.32
C LYS A 30 -7.24 -1.15 29.90
N ALA A 31 -7.86 -2.20 29.36
CA ALA A 31 -7.90 -2.45 27.94
C ALA A 31 -8.55 -1.21 27.32
N GLN A 32 -7.71 -0.26 26.93
CA GLN A 32 -8.12 0.97 26.28
C GLN A 32 -8.51 0.58 24.87
N ASN A 33 -9.71 0.02 24.76
CA ASN A 33 -10.44 -0.16 23.53
C ASN A 33 -10.80 1.24 23.03
N SER A 34 -9.79 1.93 22.48
CA SER A 34 -9.98 3.06 21.58
C SER A 34 -10.80 2.52 20.42
N GLY A 35 -12.11 2.70 20.50
CA GLY A 35 -13.08 2.40 19.46
C GLY A 35 -12.97 3.35 18.27
N ASP A 36 -11.73 3.65 17.88
CA ASP A 36 -11.39 4.17 16.57
C ASP A 36 -11.64 3.01 15.60
N PHE A 37 -12.86 2.92 15.09
CA PHE A 37 -13.04 2.40 13.75
C PHE A 37 -12.33 3.41 12.84
N PRO A 38 -11.18 3.08 12.20
CA PRO A 38 -10.76 3.90 11.07
C PRO A 38 -11.90 3.84 10.05
N ASP A 39 -12.25 4.98 9.44
CA ASP A 39 -13.23 4.99 8.36
C ASP A 39 -12.61 4.26 7.16
N THR A 40 -12.89 2.95 7.04
CA THR A 40 -12.03 2.00 6.30
C THR A 40 -12.17 2.07 4.77
N ARG A 41 -12.47 3.25 4.22
CA ARG A 41 -12.36 3.56 2.78
C ARG A 41 -10.90 3.66 2.37
N ILE A 42 -10.20 2.53 2.45
CA ILE A 42 -8.85 2.38 1.93
C ILE A 42 -8.98 2.28 0.41
N ASN A 43 -9.00 3.45 -0.24
CA ASN A 43 -8.98 3.62 -1.68
C ASN A 43 -7.54 3.96 -2.12
N TYR A 44 -6.54 3.36 -1.48
CA TYR A 44 -5.14 3.77 -1.53
C TYR A 44 -4.17 2.61 -1.26
N ILE A 45 -3.14 2.49 -2.09
CA ILE A 45 -1.97 1.63 -1.84
C ILE A 45 -0.66 2.42 -1.94
N GLN A 46 0.30 2.08 -1.10
CA GLN A 46 1.71 2.52 -1.18
C GLN A 46 2.58 1.30 -1.54
N TYR A 47 3.43 1.44 -2.55
CA TYR A 47 4.37 0.40 -2.97
C TYR A 47 5.71 1.02 -3.37
N ASN A 48 6.79 0.74 -2.64
CA ASN A 48 8.09 1.40 -2.84
C ASN A 48 7.95 2.92 -2.99
N ARG A 49 8.28 3.46 -4.17
CA ARG A 49 8.20 4.90 -4.50
C ARG A 49 6.86 5.30 -5.12
N LEU A 50 5.93 4.37 -5.27
CA LEU A 50 4.64 4.56 -5.89
C LEU A 50 3.54 4.70 -4.85
N SER A 51 2.49 5.44 -5.19
CA SER A 51 1.18 5.22 -4.60
C SER A 51 0.09 5.31 -5.65
N PHE A 52 -0.86 4.38 -5.61
CA PHE A 52 -2.12 4.48 -6.36
C PHE A 52 -3.23 4.88 -5.40
N ARG A 53 -4.13 5.73 -5.87
CA ARG A 53 -5.39 6.05 -5.20
C ARG A 53 -6.52 5.92 -6.20
N ASN A 54 -7.61 5.25 -5.81
CA ASN A 54 -8.83 5.25 -6.62
C ASN A 54 -9.62 6.56 -6.37
N LEU A 55 -10.06 7.20 -7.45
CA LEU A 55 -10.94 8.36 -7.41
C LEU A 55 -12.35 7.86 -7.78
N GLU A 56 -13.17 7.66 -6.75
CA GLU A 56 -14.59 7.30 -6.91
C GLU A 56 -15.33 8.40 -7.69
N GLU A 57 -15.52 8.21 -9.00
CA GLU A 57 -16.39 9.04 -9.82
C GLU A 57 -17.85 8.57 -9.70
N GLU A 58 -18.80 9.51 -9.78
CA GLU A 58 -20.25 9.22 -9.76
C GLU A 58 -20.68 8.55 -11.09
N THR A 59 -20.33 7.27 -11.23
CA THR A 59 -20.54 6.50 -12.47
C THR A 59 -22.00 6.12 -12.67
N HIS A 60 -22.58 6.56 -13.79
CA HIS A 60 -23.91 6.12 -14.22
C HIS A 60 -23.87 4.66 -14.70
N GLU A 61 -24.85 3.85 -14.28
CA GLU A 61 -24.91 2.40 -14.60
C GLU A 61 -24.93 2.11 -16.13
N GLU A 62 -25.28 3.09 -16.95
CA GLU A 62 -25.37 2.97 -18.41
C GLU A 62 -24.00 2.80 -19.11
N GLU A 63 -22.89 3.20 -18.47
CA GLU A 63 -21.53 3.06 -19.02
C GLU A 63 -20.84 1.72 -18.67
N GLY A 64 -21.43 0.97 -17.73
CA GLY A 64 -20.89 -0.27 -17.20
C GLY A 64 -21.00 -1.46 -18.14
N LEU A 65 -19.94 -2.26 -18.23
CA LEU A 65 -20.00 -3.57 -18.87
C LEU A 65 -20.42 -4.65 -17.86
N LYS A 66 -21.45 -5.41 -18.21
CA LYS A 66 -21.92 -6.54 -17.39
C LYS A 66 -20.90 -7.68 -17.32
N ALA A 67 -20.87 -8.36 -16.17
CA ALA A 67 -19.96 -9.46 -15.87
C ALA A 67 -19.91 -10.55 -16.96
N GLU A 68 -21.04 -10.91 -17.60
CA GLU A 68 -21.10 -12.02 -18.57
C GLU A 68 -20.41 -11.68 -19.91
N LYS A 69 -20.03 -10.41 -20.12
CA LYS A 69 -19.28 -9.94 -21.30
C LYS A 69 -17.76 -9.95 -21.08
N LEU A 70 -17.29 -10.24 -19.87
CA LEU A 70 -15.88 -10.22 -19.49
C LEU A 70 -15.35 -11.63 -19.22
N LYS A 71 -14.04 -11.81 -19.39
CA LYS A 71 -13.35 -13.03 -18.96
C LYS A 71 -12.88 -12.83 -17.52
N ILE A 72 -13.65 -13.35 -16.57
CA ILE A 72 -13.29 -13.34 -15.16
C ILE A 72 -12.35 -14.53 -14.91
N GLU A 73 -11.09 -14.23 -14.64
CA GLU A 73 -10.06 -15.20 -14.26
C GLU A 73 -9.81 -15.10 -12.74
N PRO A 74 -9.38 -16.19 -12.06
CA PRO A 74 -9.04 -16.12 -10.65
C PRO A 74 -7.84 -15.19 -10.42
N LEU A 75 -7.97 -14.30 -9.44
CA LEU A 75 -6.92 -13.37 -9.03
C LEU A 75 -5.86 -14.08 -8.16
N THR A 76 -4.65 -13.53 -8.10
CA THR A 76 -3.70 -13.89 -7.03
C THR A 76 -4.10 -13.22 -5.71
N MET A 77 -3.62 -13.73 -4.57
CA MET A 77 -3.85 -13.10 -3.27
C MET A 77 -3.34 -11.65 -3.21
N ILE A 78 -2.33 -11.28 -4.01
CA ILE A 78 -1.82 -9.91 -4.06
C ILE A 78 -2.78 -9.03 -4.88
N GLU A 79 -3.25 -9.53 -6.02
CA GLU A 79 -4.26 -8.85 -6.86
C GLU A 79 -5.59 -8.64 -6.10
N GLU A 80 -6.07 -9.63 -5.33
CA GLU A 80 -7.25 -9.48 -4.46
C GLU A 80 -7.06 -8.39 -3.38
N ASN A 81 -5.87 -8.34 -2.78
CA ASN A 81 -5.55 -7.34 -1.75
C ASN A 81 -5.39 -5.93 -2.36
N VAL A 82 -4.84 -5.81 -3.58
CA VAL A 82 -4.76 -4.55 -4.33
C VAL A 82 -6.17 -4.05 -4.68
N ALA A 83 -7.03 -4.91 -5.24
CA ALA A 83 -8.42 -4.58 -5.53
C ALA A 83 -9.18 -4.06 -4.30
N ARG A 84 -9.07 -4.79 -3.18
CA ARG A 84 -9.73 -4.45 -1.91
C ARG A 84 -9.21 -3.13 -1.31
N ASN A 85 -7.91 -2.89 -1.38
CA ASN A 85 -7.26 -1.66 -0.91
C ASN A 85 -7.35 -0.49 -1.91
N LEU A 86 -8.09 -0.65 -3.01
CA LEU A 86 -8.47 0.42 -3.93
C LEU A 86 -9.99 0.60 -4.02
N ASN A 87 -10.78 -0.18 -3.27
CA ASN A 87 -12.25 -0.26 -3.38
C ASN A 87 -12.73 -0.40 -4.84
N SER A 88 -12.03 -1.22 -5.64
CA SER A 88 -12.11 -1.20 -7.11
C SER A 88 -12.71 -2.49 -7.68
N HIS A 89 -13.36 -2.39 -8.84
CA HIS A 89 -13.76 -3.54 -9.65
C HIS A 89 -12.74 -3.92 -10.74
N TRP A 90 -11.64 -3.15 -10.84
CA TRP A 90 -10.45 -3.48 -11.61
C TRP A 90 -9.24 -3.73 -10.69
N THR A 91 -8.31 -4.58 -11.15
CA THR A 91 -6.96 -4.63 -10.55
C THR A 91 -5.91 -4.82 -11.62
N TRP A 92 -4.76 -4.18 -11.45
CA TRP A 92 -3.60 -4.51 -12.26
C TRP A 92 -3.08 -5.92 -11.93
N PRO A 93 -2.47 -6.61 -12.91
CA PRO A 93 -1.67 -7.79 -12.66
C PRO A 93 -0.53 -7.52 -11.66
N GLU A 94 -0.23 -8.51 -10.83
CA GLU A 94 0.72 -8.44 -9.70
C GLU A 94 2.04 -7.69 -10.01
N TYR A 95 2.69 -8.01 -11.13
CA TYR A 95 3.98 -7.44 -11.55
C TYR A 95 3.94 -5.96 -11.98
N THR A 96 2.77 -5.34 -12.06
CA THR A 96 2.63 -3.99 -12.62
C THR A 96 3.26 -2.92 -11.73
N LEU A 97 3.22 -3.11 -10.40
CA LEU A 97 3.81 -2.17 -9.45
C LEU A 97 5.34 -2.17 -9.56
N ASP A 98 5.97 -3.35 -9.59
CA ASP A 98 7.41 -3.51 -9.86
C ASP A 98 7.81 -2.92 -11.21
N MET A 99 6.99 -3.16 -12.25
CA MET A 99 7.26 -2.62 -13.57
C MET A 99 7.28 -1.08 -13.55
N ILE A 100 6.31 -0.41 -12.92
CA ILE A 100 6.26 1.05 -12.84
C ILE A 100 7.42 1.60 -11.99
N ASP A 101 7.72 0.99 -10.84
CA ASP A 101 8.82 1.41 -9.95
C ASP A 101 10.18 1.37 -10.68
N SER A 102 10.37 0.36 -11.55
CA SER A 102 11.57 0.25 -12.40
C SER A 102 11.77 1.41 -13.39
N TYR A 103 10.72 2.15 -13.75
CA TYR A 103 10.83 3.33 -14.62
C TYR A 103 11.20 4.62 -13.87
N SER A 104 11.11 4.70 -12.53
CA SER A 104 11.41 5.93 -11.78
C SER A 104 12.78 6.56 -12.14
N PRO A 105 13.91 5.81 -12.19
CA PRO A 105 15.21 6.36 -12.62
C PRO A 105 15.26 6.86 -14.08
N PHE A 106 14.41 6.33 -14.95
CA PHE A 106 14.26 6.79 -16.34
C PHE A 106 13.41 8.07 -16.42
N LEU A 107 12.29 8.12 -15.68
CA LEU A 107 11.41 9.28 -15.60
C LEU A 107 12.17 10.51 -15.12
N PHE A 108 12.87 10.43 -13.99
CA PHE A 108 13.54 11.59 -13.36
C PHE A 108 14.91 11.97 -13.96
N ARG A 109 15.33 11.33 -15.06
CA ARG A 109 16.70 11.42 -15.64
C ARG A 109 17.18 12.82 -16.10
N THR A 110 16.32 13.75 -16.52
CA THR A 110 16.76 15.06 -17.06
C THR A 110 16.99 16.09 -15.95
N LYS A 111 17.78 17.13 -16.21
CA LYS A 111 18.01 18.22 -15.23
C LYS A 111 16.73 18.92 -14.75
N LYS A 112 15.64 18.91 -15.55
CA LYS A 112 14.34 19.47 -15.16
C LYS A 112 13.57 18.47 -14.30
N SER A 113 13.36 17.24 -14.78
CA SER A 113 12.68 16.21 -14.00
C SER A 113 13.40 15.86 -12.69
N ALA A 114 14.72 15.94 -12.64
CA ALA A 114 15.51 15.67 -11.43
C ALA A 114 15.25 16.66 -10.28
N ALA A 115 14.64 17.82 -10.55
CA ALA A 115 14.22 18.80 -9.55
C ALA A 115 12.77 18.56 -9.04
N LEU A 116 12.05 17.60 -9.62
CA LEU A 116 10.75 17.15 -9.11
C LEU A 116 10.98 15.98 -8.14
N GLU A 117 10.37 16.01 -6.96
CA GLU A 117 10.44 14.89 -6.00
C GLU A 117 9.39 13.81 -6.26
N GLU A 118 8.24 14.21 -6.81
CA GLU A 118 7.22 13.29 -7.32
C GLU A 118 6.56 13.83 -8.59
N VAL A 119 5.91 12.95 -9.35
CA VAL A 119 5.01 13.29 -10.44
C VAL A 119 3.70 12.54 -10.24
N LYS A 120 2.58 13.19 -10.55
CA LYS A 120 1.23 12.65 -10.39
C LYS A 120 0.53 12.55 -11.74
N VAL A 121 -0.15 11.43 -11.95
CA VAL A 121 -0.82 11.09 -13.21
C VAL A 121 -2.18 10.49 -12.90
N LEU A 122 -3.25 11.06 -13.47
CA LEU A 122 -4.56 10.41 -13.51
C LEU A 122 -4.58 9.39 -14.64
N LEU A 123 -4.99 8.16 -14.34
CA LEU A 123 -5.07 7.04 -15.28
C LEU A 123 -6.54 6.70 -15.49
N GLN A 124 -7.03 6.89 -16.72
CA GLN A 124 -8.42 6.61 -17.09
C GLN A 124 -8.54 5.18 -17.58
N ILE A 125 -9.19 4.32 -16.81
CA ILE A 125 -9.47 2.93 -17.14
C ILE A 125 -10.91 2.83 -17.66
N ASN A 126 -11.11 2.26 -18.84
CA ASN A 126 -12.45 2.05 -19.39
C ASN A 126 -13.11 0.76 -18.86
N SER A 127 -14.40 0.58 -19.14
CA SER A 127 -15.19 -0.61 -18.75
C SER A 127 -14.72 -1.96 -19.33
N LYS A 128 -13.56 -2.02 -20.01
CA LYS A 128 -12.87 -3.25 -20.41
C LYS A 128 -11.52 -3.44 -19.69
N GLY A 129 -11.25 -2.68 -18.63
CA GLY A 129 -10.02 -2.72 -17.86
C GLY A 129 -8.82 -2.06 -18.56
N ARG A 130 -9.01 -1.36 -19.68
CA ARG A 130 -7.90 -0.80 -20.46
C ARG A 130 -7.64 0.66 -20.13
N LEU A 131 -6.38 1.05 -20.07
CA LEU A 131 -5.97 2.45 -20.07
C LEU A 131 -6.43 3.11 -21.39
N SER A 132 -7.43 4.00 -21.31
CA SER A 132 -7.96 4.76 -22.44
C SER A 132 -7.34 6.15 -22.57
N GLY A 133 -6.82 6.71 -21.48
CA GLY A 133 -6.23 8.05 -21.44
C GLY A 133 -5.45 8.29 -20.15
N PHE A 134 -4.70 9.38 -20.12
CA PHE A 134 -4.04 9.86 -18.91
C PHE A 134 -3.91 11.38 -18.90
N GLU A 135 -3.90 11.96 -17.71
CA GLU A 135 -3.62 13.38 -17.46
C GLU A 135 -2.47 13.52 -16.47
N ILE A 136 -1.57 14.48 -16.67
CA ILE A 136 -0.46 14.75 -15.74
C ILE A 136 -0.85 15.95 -14.89
N LEU A 137 -0.83 15.81 -13.56
CA LEU A 137 -1.16 16.88 -12.64
C LEU A 137 0.06 17.77 -12.41
N GLY A 138 -0.05 19.05 -12.77
CA GLY A 138 1.01 20.05 -12.63
C GLY A 138 1.93 20.17 -13.86
N GLU A 139 2.89 21.10 -13.79
CA GLU A 139 3.80 21.39 -14.90
C GLU A 139 4.95 20.37 -14.99
N VAL A 140 5.13 19.78 -16.17
CA VAL A 140 6.23 18.84 -16.48
C VAL A 140 6.95 19.22 -17.77
N ASP A 141 8.24 18.85 -17.89
CA ASP A 141 8.96 19.03 -19.15
C ASP A 141 8.46 18.06 -20.24
N HIS A 142 8.53 18.47 -21.51
CA HIS A 142 8.09 17.69 -22.67
C HIS A 142 8.68 16.27 -22.67
N GLY A 143 9.97 16.14 -22.33
CA GLY A 143 10.64 14.86 -22.24
C GLY A 143 10.08 13.99 -21.11
N LEU A 144 9.73 14.56 -19.95
CA LEU A 144 9.07 13.80 -18.88
C LEU A 144 7.69 13.31 -19.35
N LYS A 145 6.92 14.13 -20.07
CA LYS A 145 5.65 13.71 -20.69
C LYS A 145 5.85 12.56 -21.68
N GLU A 146 6.86 12.64 -22.55
CA GLU A 146 7.21 11.54 -23.49
C GLU A 146 7.67 10.27 -22.77
N ARG A 147 8.43 10.38 -21.68
CA ARG A 147 8.88 9.22 -20.88
C ARG A 147 7.74 8.57 -20.11
N LEU A 148 6.77 9.35 -19.62
CA LEU A 148 5.53 8.86 -19.04
C LEU A 148 4.66 8.16 -20.10
N ASP A 149 4.39 8.78 -21.24
CA ASP A 149 3.65 8.18 -22.36
C ASP A 149 4.27 6.83 -22.80
N HIS A 150 5.60 6.76 -22.91
CA HIS A 150 6.33 5.55 -23.24
C HIS A 150 6.20 4.42 -22.20
N MET A 151 6.09 4.77 -20.91
CA MET A 151 5.82 3.81 -19.82
C MET A 151 4.36 3.37 -19.85
N LEU A 152 3.43 4.32 -19.96
CA LEU A 152 1.99 4.08 -19.86
C LEU A 152 1.45 3.21 -21.00
N ARG A 153 2.00 3.34 -22.22
CA ARG A 153 1.73 2.43 -23.35
C ARG A 153 2.13 0.96 -23.13
N LYS A 154 2.84 0.66 -22.04
CA LYS A 154 3.27 -0.71 -21.69
C LYS A 154 2.56 -1.25 -20.45
N LEU A 155 1.66 -0.49 -19.82
CA LEU A 155 0.82 -1.06 -18.75
C LEU A 155 -0.05 -2.18 -19.35
N PRO A 156 -0.18 -3.31 -18.66
CA PRO A 156 -1.13 -4.34 -19.07
C PRO A 156 -2.58 -3.87 -18.87
N ASP A 157 -3.50 -4.52 -19.58
CA ASP A 157 -4.93 -4.44 -19.27
C ASP A 157 -5.17 -4.91 -17.82
N CYS A 158 -6.07 -4.23 -17.10
CA CYS A 158 -6.51 -4.63 -15.76
C CYS A 158 -7.38 -5.88 -15.83
N LYS A 159 -7.28 -6.73 -14.80
CA LYS A 159 -8.16 -7.88 -14.58
C LYS A 159 -9.48 -7.40 -13.95
N PRO A 160 -10.64 -7.94 -14.36
CA PRO A 160 -11.90 -7.72 -13.65
C PRO A 160 -11.88 -8.46 -12.30
N VAL A 161 -12.24 -7.76 -11.23
CA VAL A 161 -12.30 -8.33 -9.88
C VAL A 161 -13.58 -9.16 -9.73
N PRO A 162 -13.52 -10.45 -9.33
CA PRO A 162 -14.72 -11.28 -9.19
C PRO A 162 -15.72 -10.73 -8.15
N GLY A 163 -17.01 -10.83 -8.44
CA GLY A 163 -18.11 -10.51 -7.50
C GLY A 163 -18.96 -9.30 -7.87
N TYR A 164 -18.50 -8.43 -8.79
CA TYR A 164 -19.28 -7.31 -9.29
C TYR A 164 -20.20 -7.72 -10.46
N ALA A 165 -21.39 -7.15 -10.51
CA ALA A 165 -22.36 -7.36 -11.61
C ALA A 165 -22.08 -6.49 -12.84
N TYR A 166 -21.56 -5.28 -12.61
CA TYR A 166 -21.18 -4.28 -13.60
C TYR A 166 -19.75 -3.81 -13.32
N TYR A 167 -19.02 -3.49 -14.39
CA TYR A 167 -17.67 -2.97 -14.36
C TYR A 167 -17.67 -1.66 -15.14
N ASN A 168 -17.63 -0.54 -14.41
CA ASN A 168 -17.66 0.81 -14.95
C ASN A 168 -16.26 1.24 -15.40
N PRO A 169 -16.11 2.41 -16.05
CA PRO A 169 -14.83 3.13 -16.05
C PRO A 169 -14.39 3.47 -14.61
N GLU A 170 -13.08 3.61 -14.38
CA GLU A 170 -12.49 4.09 -13.12
C GLU A 170 -11.30 5.03 -13.40
N VAL A 171 -11.04 5.98 -12.50
CA VAL A 171 -9.90 6.89 -12.59
C VAL A 171 -8.99 6.75 -11.38
N PHE A 172 -7.71 6.50 -11.61
CA PHE A 172 -6.73 6.30 -10.54
C PHE A 172 -5.65 7.39 -10.55
N GLU A 173 -5.38 8.02 -9.41
CA GLU A 173 -4.21 8.87 -9.19
C GLU A 173 -2.99 7.98 -8.92
N LEU A 174 -2.09 7.86 -9.90
CA LEU A 174 -0.75 7.31 -9.74
C LEU A 174 0.23 8.43 -9.37
N THR A 175 0.81 8.35 -8.19
CA THR A 175 1.97 9.16 -7.78
C THR A 175 3.25 8.33 -7.89
N ILE A 176 4.29 8.87 -8.53
CA ILE A 176 5.61 8.25 -8.66
C ILE A 176 6.65 9.18 -8.03
N ARG A 177 7.45 8.67 -7.09
CA ARG A 177 8.51 9.42 -6.38
C ARG A 177 9.91 9.02 -6.89
N LYS A 178 10.90 9.90 -6.65
CA LYS A 178 12.30 9.72 -7.08
C LYS A 178 13.03 8.58 -6.37
#